data_AF-A0A7W1FML9-F1
#
_entry.id   AF-A0A7W1FML9-F1
#
_cell.length_a   1.000
_cell.length_b   1.000
_cell.length_c   1.000
_cell.angle_alpha   90.00
_cell.angle_beta   90.00
_cell.angle_gamma   90.00
#
_symmetry.space_group_name_H-M   'P 1'
#
loop_
_entity.id
_entity.type
_entity.pdbx_description
1 polymer ?
#
loop_
_entity_poly.entity_id
_entity_poly.type
_entity_poly.pdbx_seq_one_letter_code
_entity_poly.pdbx_strand_id
1 'polypeptide(L)'
;MLAAIAPALIGTLRAERQARRVLEPLAQEQVAFALLRDDLLAAPLPNGSVAEAFSVVTASVVGRRGDTLTLFSAAAPPLPPRIAKRAPELGQAMITWRTQVSEDGRGLAWTRSRRANLLATGNAPEPQAEILLEHLAELTVETLSGTTWSDSYDSDDQGQVLPLAVRITYALLDERGEPGAKRQVVIDLPQVALDPLQNGGT
;
A
#
# COMPACT_ATOMS: atom_id res chain seq x y z
N MET A 1 49.44 -9.27 22.22
CA MET A 1 48.62 -9.45 21.00
C MET A 1 47.10 -9.35 21.23
N LEU A 2 46.61 -8.83 22.37
CA LEU A 2 45.15 -8.61 22.59
C LEU A 2 44.67 -7.18 22.26
N ALA A 3 45.59 -6.23 22.01
CA ALA A 3 45.26 -4.82 21.79
C ALA A 3 44.79 -4.48 20.35
N ALA A 4 45.01 -5.37 19.37
CA ALA A 4 44.68 -5.12 17.96
C ALA A 4 43.28 -5.63 17.56
N ILE A 5 42.60 -6.41 18.41
CA ILE A 5 41.29 -6.99 18.11
C ILE A 5 40.16 -5.98 18.38
N ALA A 6 40.31 -5.12 19.39
CA ALA A 6 39.28 -4.15 19.77
C ALA A 6 38.97 -3.10 18.67
N PRO A 7 39.95 -2.49 17.97
CA PRO A 7 39.65 -1.53 16.91
C PRO A 7 38.94 -2.15 15.70
N ALA A 8 39.33 -3.38 15.33
CA ALA A 8 38.71 -4.11 14.23
C ALA A 8 37.25 -4.45 14.54
N LEU A 9 36.95 -4.89 15.78
CA LEU A 9 35.59 -5.20 16.21
C LEU A 9 34.70 -3.95 16.31
N ILE A 10 35.25 -2.81 16.76
CA ILE A 10 34.51 -1.53 16.81
C ILE A 10 34.24 -1.02 15.38
N GLY A 11 35.19 -1.21 14.46
CA GLY A 11 35.03 -0.87 13.05
C GLY A 11 33.91 -1.66 12.38
N THR A 12 33.86 -2.99 12.57
CA THR A 12 32.81 -3.84 11.99
C THR A 12 31.44 -3.53 12.56
N LEU A 13 31.30 -3.30 13.88
CA LEU A 13 30.03 -2.92 14.49
C LEU A 13 29.53 -1.55 14.02
N ARG A 14 30.42 -0.58 13.76
CA ARG A 14 30.03 0.71 13.19
C ARG A 14 29.59 0.58 11.73
N ALA A 15 30.32 -0.20 10.94
CA ALA A 15 29.96 -0.47 9.54
C ALA A 15 28.63 -1.22 9.45
N GLU A 16 28.39 -2.20 10.31
CA GLU A 16 27.12 -2.95 10.40
C GLU A 16 25.95 -2.03 10.77
N ARG A 17 26.12 -1.19 11.79
CA ARG A 17 25.09 -0.21 12.18
C ARG A 17 24.81 0.80 11.06
N GLN A 18 25.84 1.25 10.35
CA GLN A 18 25.69 2.16 9.22
C GLN A 18 24.98 1.48 8.04
N ALA A 19 25.38 0.24 7.70
CA ALA A 19 24.73 -0.55 6.68
C ALA A 19 23.25 -0.78 7.02
N ARG A 20 22.94 -1.11 8.28
CA ARG A 20 21.56 -1.31 8.74
C ARG A 20 20.71 -0.05 8.61
N ARG A 21 21.23 1.11 9.01
CA ARG A 21 20.54 2.40 8.85
C ARG A 21 20.22 2.74 7.39
N VAL A 22 21.07 2.33 6.46
CA VAL A 22 20.86 2.58 5.03
C VAL A 22 19.92 1.56 4.40
N LEU A 23 20.00 0.29 4.82
CA LEU A 23 19.25 -0.81 4.20
C LEU A 23 17.85 -1.00 4.77
N GLU A 24 17.63 -0.69 6.05
CA GLU A 24 16.36 -0.93 6.74
C GLU A 24 15.19 -0.15 6.12
N PRO A 25 15.32 1.15 5.78
CA PRO A 25 14.25 1.88 5.09
C PRO A 25 13.95 1.31 3.70
N LEU A 26 14.98 0.87 2.97
CA LEU A 26 14.81 0.27 1.65
C LEU A 26 14.07 -1.08 1.73
N ALA A 27 14.36 -1.89 2.75
CA ALA A 27 13.67 -3.15 2.97
C ALA A 27 12.19 -2.92 3.33
N GLN A 28 11.90 -1.92 4.18
CA GLN A 28 10.52 -1.55 4.52
C GLN A 28 9.74 -1.09 3.28
N GLU A 29 10.34 -0.23 2.44
CA GLU A 29 9.76 0.17 1.15
C GLU A 29 9.42 -1.03 0.27
N GLN A 30 10.38 -1.94 0.09
CA GLN A 30 10.17 -3.14 -0.74
C GLN A 30 9.01 -4.00 -0.22
N VAL A 31 8.91 -4.19 1.09
CA VAL A 31 7.82 -4.96 1.71
C VAL A 31 6.48 -4.26 1.53
N ALA A 32 6.42 -2.95 1.79
CA ALA A 32 5.19 -2.16 1.65
C ALA A 32 4.65 -2.21 0.22
N PHE A 33 5.51 -1.98 -0.79
CA PHE A 33 5.09 -2.01 -2.19
C PHE A 33 4.83 -3.42 -2.72
N ALA A 34 5.47 -4.45 -2.17
CA ALA A 34 5.12 -5.84 -2.48
C ALA A 34 3.71 -6.18 -1.98
N LEU A 35 3.38 -5.82 -0.73
CA LEU A 35 2.05 -6.02 -0.17
C LEU A 35 0.98 -5.23 -0.93
N LEU A 36 1.26 -3.97 -1.29
CA LEU A 36 0.34 -3.18 -2.10
C LEU A 36 0.13 -3.82 -3.47
N ARG A 37 1.21 -4.27 -4.13
CA ARG A 37 1.11 -4.94 -5.41
C ARG A 37 0.23 -6.17 -5.33
N ASP A 38 0.43 -7.01 -4.31
CA ASP A 38 -0.38 -8.21 -4.11
C ASP A 38 -1.86 -7.86 -3.89
N ASP A 39 -2.16 -6.79 -3.13
CA ASP A 39 -3.53 -6.31 -2.95
C ASP A 39 -4.16 -5.79 -4.25
N LEU A 40 -3.42 -4.98 -5.03
CA LEU A 40 -3.88 -4.43 -6.31
C LEU A 40 -4.10 -5.53 -7.36
N LEU A 41 -3.22 -6.53 -7.42
CA LEU A 41 -3.35 -7.66 -8.34
C LEU A 41 -4.48 -8.61 -7.95
N ALA A 42 -4.84 -8.66 -6.68
CA ALA A 42 -5.95 -9.46 -6.18
C ALA A 42 -7.27 -8.69 -6.13
N ALA A 43 -7.29 -7.43 -6.57
CA ALA A 43 -8.53 -6.67 -6.72
C ALA A 43 -9.41 -7.35 -7.77
N PRO A 44 -10.62 -7.81 -7.42
CA PRO A 44 -11.50 -8.41 -8.40
C PRO A 44 -11.97 -7.34 -9.37
N LEU A 45 -12.26 -7.79 -10.59
CA LEU A 45 -12.86 -6.94 -11.58
C LEU A 45 -14.32 -6.70 -11.19
N PRO A 46 -14.80 -5.45 -11.25
CA PRO A 46 -16.18 -5.18 -10.92
C PRO A 46 -17.09 -5.93 -11.91
N ASN A 47 -18.02 -6.72 -11.38
CA ASN A 47 -18.86 -7.63 -12.17
C ASN A 47 -20.36 -7.31 -12.02
N GLY A 48 -20.71 -6.07 -11.69
CA GLY A 48 -22.10 -5.65 -11.51
C GLY A 48 -22.75 -6.09 -10.21
N SER A 49 -22.05 -6.84 -9.36
CA SER A 49 -22.44 -7.10 -7.97
C SER A 49 -22.02 -5.91 -7.09
N VAL A 50 -22.70 -5.69 -5.96
CA VAL A 50 -22.60 -4.55 -5.02
C VAL A 50 -21.25 -4.46 -4.27
N ALA A 51 -20.19 -4.97 -4.88
CA ALA A 51 -18.87 -5.25 -4.33
C ALA A 51 -17.85 -4.75 -5.36
N GLU A 52 -16.99 -3.77 -5.13
CA GLU A 52 -16.69 -2.88 -4.01
C GLU A 52 -15.86 -1.74 -4.63
N ALA A 53 -16.07 -0.50 -4.19
CA ALA A 53 -15.41 0.66 -4.76
C ALA A 53 -13.88 0.59 -4.63
N PHE A 54 -13.18 0.63 -5.77
CA PHE A 54 -11.80 1.07 -5.82
C PHE A 54 -11.83 2.61 -5.79
N SER A 55 -11.29 3.20 -4.74
CA SER A 55 -11.26 4.65 -4.61
C SER A 55 -9.91 5.18 -4.13
N VAL A 56 -9.55 6.33 -4.68
CA VAL A 56 -8.42 7.14 -4.25
C VAL A 56 -8.95 8.50 -3.85
N VAL A 57 -8.69 8.86 -2.58
CA VAL A 57 -9.12 10.12 -2.00
C VAL A 57 -7.88 10.89 -1.56
N THR A 58 -7.69 12.06 -2.14
CA THR A 58 -6.67 13.01 -1.69
C THR A 58 -7.03 13.49 -0.29
N ALA A 59 -6.07 13.43 0.63
CA ALA A 59 -6.26 13.94 1.99
C ALA A 59 -5.05 14.74 2.47
N SER A 60 -5.29 15.57 3.48
CA SER A 60 -4.27 16.35 4.17
C SER A 60 -4.21 15.90 5.61
N VAL A 61 -3.04 15.43 6.04
CA VAL A 61 -2.77 14.96 7.40
C VAL A 61 -1.78 15.94 8.02
N VAL A 62 -2.27 16.78 8.95
CA VAL A 62 -1.46 17.80 9.64
C VAL A 62 -0.76 18.75 8.63
N GLY A 63 -1.51 19.17 7.61
CA GLY A 63 -1.01 20.10 6.57
C GLY A 63 -0.05 19.47 5.56
N ARG A 64 0.20 18.16 5.63
CA ARG A 64 1.00 17.41 4.67
C ARG A 64 0.09 16.59 3.77
N ARG A 65 0.46 16.42 2.49
CA ARG A 65 -0.31 15.59 1.57
C ARG A 65 -0.16 14.12 1.94
N GLY A 66 -1.28 13.45 2.11
CA GLY A 66 -1.35 12.06 2.52
C GLY A 66 -2.63 11.44 2.00
N ASP A 67 -2.52 10.73 0.89
CA ASP A 67 -3.67 10.19 0.18
C ASP A 67 -4.12 8.83 0.77
N THR A 68 -5.39 8.49 0.55
CA THR A 68 -5.99 7.22 0.96
C THR A 68 -6.42 6.43 -0.26
N LEU A 69 -6.01 5.16 -0.31
CA LEU A 69 -6.43 4.19 -1.30
C LEU A 69 -7.29 3.12 -0.60
N THR A 70 -8.50 2.93 -1.10
CA THR A 70 -9.41 1.88 -0.65
C THR A 70 -9.70 0.96 -1.81
N LEU A 71 -9.57 -0.33 -1.58
CA LEU A 71 -9.93 -1.34 -2.57
C LEU A 71 -10.42 -2.59 -1.88
N PHE A 72 -11.18 -3.38 -2.60
CA PHE A 72 -11.40 -4.75 -2.20
C PHE A 72 -10.36 -5.67 -2.81
N SER A 73 -9.93 -6.66 -2.03
CA SER A 73 -8.90 -7.61 -2.41
C SER A 73 -9.33 -9.02 -2.07
N ALA A 74 -9.13 -9.93 -3.02
CA ALA A 74 -9.26 -11.36 -2.85
C ALA A 74 -7.95 -12.02 -2.34
N ALA A 75 -6.93 -11.22 -2.01
CA ALA A 75 -5.63 -11.74 -1.57
C ALA A 75 -5.79 -12.51 -0.26
N ALA A 76 -5.25 -13.72 -0.17
CA ALA A 76 -5.21 -14.45 1.09
C ALA A 76 -4.40 -13.67 2.13
N PRO A 77 -4.83 -13.61 3.39
CA PRO A 77 -4.00 -12.99 4.43
C PRO A 77 -2.70 -13.80 4.62
N PRO A 78 -1.59 -13.15 4.99
CA PRO A 78 -0.35 -13.85 5.31
C PRO A 78 -0.54 -14.64 6.62
N LEU A 79 -1.06 -15.87 6.50
CA LEU A 79 -1.35 -16.75 7.63
C LEU A 79 -0.31 -17.86 7.75
N PRO A 80 -0.02 -18.33 8.97
CA PRO A 80 0.79 -19.52 9.18
C PRO A 80 0.25 -20.72 8.38
N PRO A 81 1.10 -21.65 7.91
CA PRO A 81 0.70 -22.73 6.98
C PRO A 81 -0.46 -23.61 7.47
N ARG A 82 -0.64 -23.72 8.79
CA ARG A 82 -1.71 -24.49 9.42
C ARG A 82 -3.09 -23.82 9.31
N ILE A 83 -3.13 -22.49 9.26
CA ILE A 83 -4.36 -21.68 9.19
C ILE A 83 -4.64 -21.27 7.73
N ALA A 84 -3.60 -21.15 6.90
CA ALA A 84 -3.71 -20.84 5.47
C ALA A 84 -4.67 -21.77 4.69
N LYS A 85 -4.85 -23.02 5.13
CA LYS A 85 -5.80 -23.97 4.52
C LYS A 85 -7.28 -23.57 4.66
N ARG A 86 -7.62 -22.70 5.62
CA ARG A 86 -8.97 -22.12 5.81
C ARG A 86 -9.09 -20.70 5.25
N ALA A 87 -8.00 -20.14 4.71
CA ALA A 87 -7.96 -18.79 4.15
C ALA A 87 -8.88 -18.53 2.94
N PRO A 88 -9.24 -19.50 2.08
CA PRO A 88 -10.12 -19.24 0.94
C PRO A 88 -11.50 -18.69 1.35
N GLU A 89 -12.02 -19.13 2.50
CA GLU A 89 -13.30 -18.67 3.07
C GLU A 89 -13.20 -17.25 3.68
N LEU A 90 -11.98 -16.73 3.86
CA LEU A 90 -11.65 -15.37 4.32
C LEU A 90 -11.10 -14.50 3.17
N GLY A 91 -11.14 -15.00 1.94
CA GLY A 91 -10.34 -14.50 0.81
C GLY A 91 -10.63 -13.06 0.46
N GLN A 92 -11.88 -12.65 0.64
CA GLN A 92 -12.40 -11.34 0.29
C GLN A 92 -12.33 -10.37 1.48
N ALA A 93 -11.69 -9.21 1.28
CA ALA A 93 -11.61 -8.18 2.30
C ALA A 93 -11.53 -6.79 1.70
N MET A 94 -12.11 -5.82 2.40
CA MET A 94 -11.82 -4.41 2.15
C MET A 94 -10.44 -4.10 2.73
N ILE A 95 -9.56 -3.55 1.91
CA ILE A 95 -8.24 -3.09 2.27
C ILE A 95 -8.23 -1.57 2.19
N THR A 96 -7.75 -0.94 3.25
CA THR A 96 -7.56 0.51 3.29
C THR A 96 -6.10 0.82 3.53
N TRP A 97 -5.49 1.47 2.56
CA TRP A 97 -4.16 2.07 2.63
C TRP A 97 -4.34 3.55 2.95
N ARG A 98 -3.94 3.98 4.14
CA ARG A 98 -4.13 5.37 4.58
C ARG A 98 -2.88 5.93 5.21
N THR A 99 -2.60 7.19 4.94
CA THR A 99 -1.65 7.96 5.74
C THR A 99 -2.29 8.43 7.04
N GLN A 100 -1.52 8.36 8.11
CA GLN A 100 -1.86 8.94 9.41
C GLN A 100 -0.62 9.62 10.00
N VAL A 101 -0.77 10.36 11.09
CA VAL A 101 0.37 10.91 11.82
C VAL A 101 1.21 9.76 12.36
N SER A 102 2.52 9.80 12.19
CA SER A 102 3.41 8.81 12.81
C SER A 102 3.31 8.89 14.34
N GLU A 103 3.52 7.77 15.03
CA GLU A 103 3.44 7.72 16.49
C GLU A 103 4.43 8.68 17.17
N ASP A 104 5.55 8.99 16.52
CA ASP A 104 6.55 9.93 17.02
C ASP A 104 6.23 11.41 16.73
N GLY A 105 5.17 11.68 15.98
CA GLY A 105 4.71 13.02 15.59
C GLY A 105 5.61 13.76 14.60
N ARG A 106 6.68 13.15 14.08
CA ARG A 106 7.66 13.84 13.20
C ARG A 106 7.25 13.87 11.74
N GLY A 107 6.39 12.94 11.33
CA GLY A 107 5.94 12.81 9.95
C GLY A 107 4.65 12.03 9.82
N LEU A 108 4.47 11.46 8.64
CA LEU A 108 3.35 10.58 8.34
C LEU A 108 3.82 9.12 8.43
N ALA A 109 2.87 8.25 8.75
CA ALA A 109 2.99 6.81 8.60
C ALA A 109 1.96 6.35 7.58
N TRP A 110 2.36 5.48 6.66
CA TRP A 110 1.44 4.83 5.74
C TRP A 110 1.08 3.46 6.28
N THR A 111 -0.21 3.26 6.45
CA THR A 111 -0.76 2.10 7.14
C THR A 111 -1.70 1.33 6.24
N ARG A 112 -1.76 0.03 6.49
CA ARG A 112 -2.64 -0.90 5.82
C ARG A 112 -3.57 -1.53 6.86
N SER A 113 -4.87 -1.45 6.63
CA SER A 113 -5.86 -2.17 7.43
C SER A 113 -6.69 -3.10 6.54
N ARG A 114 -7.14 -4.22 7.12
CA ARG A 114 -7.89 -5.26 6.41
C ARG A 114 -9.15 -5.63 7.16
N ARG A 115 -10.30 -5.54 6.49
CA ARG A 115 -11.61 -5.93 7.03
C ARG A 115 -12.20 -7.09 6.21
N ALA A 116 -12.15 -8.30 6.76
CA ALA A 116 -12.53 -9.54 6.06
C ALA A 116 -14.04 -9.86 6.08
N ASN A 117 -14.82 -9.31 7.02
CA ASN A 117 -16.26 -9.58 7.09
C ASN A 117 -17.06 -8.32 6.75
N LEU A 118 -17.48 -8.22 5.49
CA LEU A 118 -18.24 -7.08 4.98
C LEU A 118 -19.75 -7.23 5.16
N LEU A 119 -20.23 -8.47 5.34
CA LEU A 119 -21.64 -8.77 5.60
C LEU A 119 -21.98 -8.82 7.10
N ALA A 120 -21.00 -8.57 7.98
CA ALA A 120 -21.23 -8.49 9.41
C ALA A 120 -22.19 -7.34 9.74
N THR A 121 -23.47 -7.67 9.92
CA THR A 121 -24.48 -6.77 10.48
C THR A 121 -24.26 -6.67 11.99
N GLY A 122 -23.53 -5.64 12.43
CA GLY A 122 -23.24 -5.38 13.84
C GLY A 122 -21.99 -4.51 14.04
N ASN A 123 -21.62 -4.28 15.30
CA ASN A 123 -20.35 -3.62 15.65
C ASN A 123 -19.18 -4.59 15.41
N ALA A 124 -18.79 -4.75 14.14
CA ALA A 124 -17.54 -5.42 13.81
C ALA A 124 -16.38 -4.63 14.43
N PRO A 125 -15.36 -5.30 14.99
CA PRO A 125 -14.19 -4.61 15.52
C PRO A 125 -13.51 -3.81 14.41
N GLU A 126 -13.02 -2.61 14.76
CA GLU A 126 -12.28 -1.79 13.80
C GLU A 126 -11.05 -2.56 13.32
N PRO A 127 -10.79 -2.62 12.00
CA PRO A 127 -9.63 -3.33 11.48
C PRO A 127 -8.35 -2.69 12.01
N GLN A 128 -7.47 -3.51 12.58
CA GLN A 128 -6.18 -3.03 13.09
C GLN A 128 -5.31 -2.55 11.92
N ALA A 129 -4.81 -1.33 12.02
CA ALA A 129 -3.90 -0.74 11.05
C ALA A 129 -2.47 -1.19 11.34
N GLU A 130 -1.81 -1.77 10.34
CA GLU A 130 -0.39 -2.12 10.35
C GLU A 130 0.41 -0.96 9.72
N ILE A 131 1.46 -0.51 10.41
CA ILE A 131 2.37 0.51 9.87
C ILE A 131 3.37 -0.16 8.94
N LEU A 132 3.43 0.28 7.68
CA LEU A 132 4.31 -0.29 6.66
C LEU A 132 5.43 0.66 6.23
N LEU A 133 5.17 1.97 6.23
CA LEU A 133 6.17 3.01 6.04
C LEU A 133 6.01 4.10 7.09
N GLU A 134 7.12 4.58 7.62
CA GLU A 134 7.18 5.66 8.61
C GLU A 134 8.01 6.83 8.10
N HIS A 135 7.98 7.93 8.86
CA HIS A 135 8.75 9.14 8.58
C HIS A 135 8.51 9.70 7.18
N LEU A 136 7.30 9.57 6.65
CA LEU A 136 6.93 10.15 5.37
C LEU A 136 6.76 11.68 5.52
N ALA A 137 7.37 12.41 4.61
CA ALA A 137 7.14 13.84 4.45
C ALA A 137 5.83 14.10 3.71
N GLU A 138 5.59 13.33 2.65
CA GLU A 138 4.39 13.35 1.82
C GLU A 138 4.20 11.98 1.15
N LEU A 139 2.95 11.63 0.87
CA LEU A 139 2.61 10.48 0.04
C LEU A 139 1.39 10.83 -0.81
N THR A 140 1.53 10.59 -2.11
CA THR A 140 0.51 10.86 -3.12
C THR A 140 0.19 9.59 -3.87
N VAL A 141 -1.10 9.39 -4.17
CA VAL A 141 -1.58 8.26 -4.96
C VAL A 141 -2.32 8.83 -6.17
N GLU A 142 -1.89 8.41 -7.35
CA GLU A 142 -2.51 8.79 -8.61
C GLU A 142 -2.91 7.53 -9.38
N THR A 143 -4.01 7.59 -10.11
CA THR A 143 -4.51 6.51 -10.95
C THR A 143 -4.43 6.89 -12.42
N LEU A 144 -4.18 5.91 -13.29
CA LEU A 144 -4.17 6.08 -14.73
C LEU A 144 -5.51 5.63 -15.31
N SER A 145 -6.23 6.55 -15.95
CA SER A 145 -7.48 6.27 -16.68
C SER A 145 -7.30 6.64 -18.13
N GLY A 146 -7.23 5.64 -19.01
CA GLY A 146 -6.90 5.84 -20.42
C GLY A 146 -5.47 6.35 -20.61
N THR A 147 -5.31 7.67 -20.75
CA THR A 147 -3.99 8.33 -20.91
C THR A 147 -3.70 9.39 -19.85
N THR A 148 -4.62 9.59 -18.91
CA THR A 148 -4.57 10.68 -17.94
C THR A 148 -4.32 10.14 -16.54
N TRP A 149 -3.38 10.77 -15.85
CA TRP A 149 -3.16 10.55 -14.42
C TRP A 149 -4.07 11.50 -13.62
N SER A 150 -4.71 10.96 -12.58
CA SER A 150 -5.61 11.71 -11.68
C SER A 150 -5.30 11.35 -10.23
N ASP A 151 -5.39 12.32 -9.32
CA ASP A 151 -5.21 12.13 -7.87
C ASP A 151 -6.51 11.86 -7.10
N SER A 152 -7.60 11.71 -7.86
CA SER A 152 -8.87 11.22 -7.36
C SER A 152 -9.40 10.16 -8.31
N TYR A 153 -9.98 9.10 -7.75
CA TYR A 153 -10.63 8.06 -8.52
C TYR A 153 -11.74 7.43 -7.70
N ASP A 154 -12.85 7.13 -8.35
CA ASP A 154 -13.91 6.29 -7.80
C ASP A 154 -14.39 5.36 -8.93
N SER A 155 -14.25 4.05 -8.75
CA SER A 155 -14.69 3.08 -9.74
C SER A 155 -16.19 3.15 -10.02
N ASP A 156 -17.00 3.56 -9.05
CA ASP A 156 -18.44 3.66 -9.23
C ASP A 156 -18.80 4.76 -10.23
N ASP A 157 -18.08 5.88 -10.19
CA ASP A 157 -18.22 6.99 -11.15
C ASP A 157 -17.65 6.65 -12.53
N GLN A 158 -16.71 5.69 -12.60
CA GLN A 158 -16.04 5.27 -13.84
C GLN A 158 -16.70 4.04 -14.50
N GLY A 159 -17.95 3.73 -14.13
CA GLY A 159 -18.70 2.62 -14.73
C GLY A 159 -18.20 1.25 -14.27
N GLN A 160 -17.76 1.15 -13.02
CA GLN A 160 -17.26 -0.08 -12.40
C GLN A 160 -16.05 -0.64 -13.17
N VAL A 161 -15.07 0.23 -13.43
CA VAL A 161 -13.80 -0.15 -14.07
C VAL A 161 -12.66 0.13 -13.11
N LEU A 162 -11.63 -0.73 -13.10
CA LEU A 162 -10.38 -0.47 -12.37
C LEU A 162 -9.47 0.46 -13.19
N PRO A 163 -8.67 1.32 -12.55
CA PRO A 163 -7.68 2.09 -13.29
C PRO A 163 -6.65 1.17 -13.97
N LEU A 164 -5.98 1.67 -14.99
CA LEU A 164 -4.94 0.94 -15.72
C LEU A 164 -3.70 0.70 -14.85
N ALA A 165 -3.34 1.69 -14.04
CA ALA A 165 -2.19 1.65 -13.16
C ALA A 165 -2.40 2.59 -11.97
N VAL A 166 -1.64 2.35 -10.90
CA VAL A 166 -1.52 3.23 -9.74
C VAL A 166 -0.07 3.72 -9.66
N ARG A 167 0.11 5.02 -9.50
CA ARG A 167 1.40 5.67 -9.24
C ARG A 167 1.41 6.18 -7.81
N ILE A 168 2.47 5.85 -7.09
CA ILE A 168 2.71 6.36 -5.74
C ILE A 168 3.97 7.20 -5.78
N THR A 169 3.83 8.47 -5.43
CA THR A 169 4.96 9.38 -5.26
C THR A 169 5.07 9.78 -3.80
N TYR A 170 6.24 9.59 -3.21
CA TYR A 170 6.46 9.84 -1.78
C TYR A 170 7.86 10.39 -1.51
N ALA A 171 8.04 11.00 -0.36
CA ALA A 171 9.34 11.41 0.16
C ALA A 171 9.44 11.02 1.64
N LEU A 172 10.61 10.52 2.06
CA LEU A 172 10.93 10.30 3.46
C LEU A 172 11.57 11.54 4.06
N LEU A 173 11.38 11.74 5.36
CA LEU A 173 12.09 12.74 6.14
C LEU A 173 13.53 12.28 6.37
N ASP A 174 14.46 13.21 6.29
CA ASP A 174 15.84 12.98 6.70
C ASP A 174 16.00 13.09 8.23
N GLU A 175 17.24 12.93 8.73
CA GLU A 175 17.54 13.05 10.16
C GLU A 175 17.23 14.44 10.75
N ARG A 176 17.07 15.47 9.91
CA ARG A 176 16.74 16.85 10.29
C ARG A 176 15.25 17.12 10.23
N GLY A 177 14.44 16.16 9.76
CA GLY A 177 13.00 16.34 9.56
C GLY A 177 12.67 17.09 8.27
N GLU A 178 13.61 17.18 7.33
CA GLU A 178 13.38 17.81 6.02
C GLU A 178 12.98 16.75 4.99
N PRO A 179 12.14 17.08 4.00
CA PRO A 179 11.80 16.16 2.92
C PRO A 179 13.04 15.77 2.11
N GLY A 180 13.31 14.48 2.03
CA GLY A 180 14.35 13.90 1.19
C GLY A 180 13.95 13.86 -0.30
N ALA A 181 14.73 13.11 -1.09
CA ALA A 181 14.45 12.94 -2.52
C ALA A 181 13.11 12.22 -2.73
N LYS A 182 12.29 12.75 -3.66
CA LYS A 182 11.04 12.10 -4.08
C LYS A 182 11.35 10.78 -4.79
N ARG A 183 10.55 9.78 -4.46
CA ARG A 183 10.57 8.45 -5.06
C ARG A 183 9.22 8.17 -5.68
N GLN A 184 9.22 7.33 -6.71
CA GLN A 184 8.02 6.99 -7.46
C GLN A 184 7.99 5.49 -7.73
N VAL A 185 6.82 4.89 -7.55
CA VAL A 185 6.52 3.50 -7.89
C VAL A 185 5.27 3.49 -8.75
N VAL A 186 5.27 2.70 -9.82
CA VAL A 186 4.09 2.49 -10.69
C VAL A 186 3.75 1.00 -10.68
N ILE A 187 2.48 0.69 -10.45
CA ILE A 187 1.96 -0.67 -10.41
C ILE A 187 0.82 -0.77 -11.42
N ASP A 188 1.00 -1.60 -12.45
CA ASP A 188 -0.04 -1.88 -13.43
C ASP A 188 -1.08 -2.84 -12.85
N LEU A 189 -2.37 -2.55 -13.11
CA LEU A 189 -3.48 -3.39 -12.68
C LEU A 189 -3.89 -4.35 -13.81
N PRO A 190 -4.37 -5.56 -13.47
CA PRO A 190 -4.80 -6.53 -14.47
C PRO A 190 -6.01 -5.97 -15.25
N GLN A 191 -5.84 -5.87 -16.56
CA GLN A 191 -6.92 -5.48 -17.46
C GLN A 191 -7.60 -6.75 -17.98
N VAL A 192 -8.94 -6.80 -17.93
CA VAL A 192 -9.66 -7.78 -18.74
C VAL A 192 -9.52 -7.34 -20.17
N ALA A 193 -8.93 -8.21 -21.00
CA ALA A 193 -9.15 -8.10 -22.42
C ALA A 193 -10.65 -8.27 -22.65
N LEU A 194 -11.37 -7.17 -22.83
CA LEU A 194 -12.75 -7.20 -23.27
C LEU A 194 -12.74 -7.96 -24.59
N ASP A 195 -13.27 -9.19 -24.59
CA ASP A 195 -13.31 -10.03 -25.77
C ASP A 195 -14.14 -9.30 -26.84
N PRO A 196 -13.52 -8.82 -27.94
CA PRO A 196 -14.20 -8.00 -28.93
C PRO A 196 -15.38 -8.74 -29.60
N LEU A 197 -15.47 -10.06 -29.44
CA LEU A 197 -16.54 -10.89 -30.00
C LEU A 197 -17.87 -10.79 -29.24
N GLN A 198 -17.92 -10.27 -28.01
CA GLN A 198 -19.19 -10.11 -27.29
C GLN A 198 -20.01 -8.88 -27.73
N ASN A 199 -19.43 -7.96 -28.50
CA ASN A 199 -20.12 -6.78 -29.03
C ASN A 199 -20.69 -6.98 -30.45
N GLY A 200 -20.61 -8.20 -31.00
CA GLY A 200 -21.01 -8.52 -32.38
C GLY A 200 -22.41 -9.13 -32.55
N GLY A 201 -23.33 -8.95 -31.59
CA GLY A 201 -24.67 -9.56 -31.63
C GLY A 201 -25.79 -8.52 -31.75
N THR A 202 -26.00 -7.99 -32.95
CA THR A 202 -27.27 -7.38 -33.38
C THR A 202 -27.67 -7.94 -34.73
#